data_AF-A0A6M1YK99-F1
#
_entry.id   AF-A0A6M1YK99-F1
#
_cell.length_a   1.000
_cell.length_b   1.000
_cell.length_c   1.000
_cell.angle_alpha   90.00
_cell.angle_beta   90.00
_cell.angle_gamma   90.00
#
_symmetry.space_group_name_H-M   'P 1'
#
loop_
_entity.id
_entity.type
_entity.pdbx_description
1 polymer ?
#
loop_
_entity_poly.entity_id
_entity_poly.type
_entity_poly.pdbx_seq_one_letter_code
_entity_poly.pdbx_strand_id
1 'polypeptide(L)' 'MSKALIIVESPAKIKSLKKFLQRGYLIESSVGHIIDLPQKKFGIDFEKD' A
#
# COMPACT_ATOMS: atom_id res chain seq x y z
N MET A 1 14.70 19.08 5.33
CA MET A 1 14.02 18.57 4.11
C MET A 1 13.13 17.41 4.51
N SER A 2 11.82 17.51 4.29
CA SER A 2 10.89 16.39 4.45
C SER A 2 11.20 15.32 3.42
N LYS A 3 11.32 14.06 3.84
CA LYS A 3 11.49 12.93 2.91
C LYS A 3 10.12 12.60 2.32
N ALA A 4 10.04 12.42 1.00
CA ALA A 4 8.82 11.96 0.37
C ALA A 4 8.56 10.49 0.75
N LEU A 5 7.30 10.16 1.08
CA LEU A 5 6.88 8.80 1.44
C LEU A 5 6.44 8.05 0.18
N ILE A 6 6.98 6.85 0.00
CA ILE A 6 6.56 5.90 -1.03
C ILE A 6 6.03 4.66 -0.30
N ILE A 7 4.77 4.31 -0.56
CA ILE A 7 4.14 3.11 0.00
C ILE A 7 4.06 2.05 -1.10
N VAL A 8 4.49 0.84 -0.79
CA VAL A 8 4.41 -0.32 -1.69
C VAL A 8 3.62 -1.45 -1.04
N GLU A 9 3.16 -2.39 -1.85
CA GLU A 9 2.32 -3.48 -1.34
C GLU A 9 3.09 -4.51 -0.48
N SER A 10 4.34 -4.84 -0.85
CA SER A 10 5.09 -5.93 -0.23
C SER A 10 6.51 -5.53 0.22
N PRO A 11 7.04 -6.14 1.29
CA PRO A 11 8.39 -5.84 1.79
C PRO A 11 9.50 -6.13 0.77
N ALA A 12 9.28 -7.11 -0.12
CA ALA A 12 10.23 -7.44 -1.18
C ALA A 12 10.45 -6.27 -2.16
N LYS A 13 9.38 -5.53 -2.48
CA LYS A 13 9.44 -4.34 -3.36
C LYS A 13 10.32 -3.24 -2.75
N ILE A 14 10.33 -3.08 -1.42
CA ILE A 14 11.21 -2.12 -0.72
C ILE A 14 12.69 -2.41 -1.04
N LYS A 15 13.11 -3.69 -0.92
CA LYS A 15 14.51 -4.09 -1.16
C LYS A 15 14.94 -3.78 -2.58
N SER A 16 14.06 -3.97 -3.56
CA SER A 16 14.33 -3.62 -4.95
C SER A 16 14.40 -2.11 -5.17
N LEU A 17 13.41 -1.36 -4.68
CA LEU A 17 13.35 0.10 -4.86
C LEU A 17 14.49 0.83 -4.16
N LYS A 18 14.95 0.37 -2.98
CA LYS A 18 16.13 0.95 -2.30
C LYS A 18 17.42 0.86 -3.13
N LYS A 19 17.51 -0.07 -4.10
CA LYS A 19 18.67 -0.15 -5.02
C LYS A 19 18.63 0.93 -6.09
N PHE A 20 17.43 1.38 -6.49
CA PHE A 20 17.23 2.35 -7.57
C PHE A 20 17.03 3.78 -7.05
N LEU A 21 16.23 3.93 -6.00
CA LEU A 21 15.92 5.19 -5.37
C LEU A 21 16.92 5.42 -4.24
N GLN A 22 17.82 6.38 -4.45
CA GLN A 22 18.86 6.76 -3.50
C GLN A 22 18.26 7.50 -2.28
N ARG A 23 19.10 8.26 -1.55
CA ARG A 23 18.70 9.01 -0.36
C ARG A 23 17.67 10.10 -0.73
N GLY A 24 16.59 10.20 0.04
CA GLY A 24 15.57 11.24 -0.14
C GLY A 24 14.14 10.77 0.09
N TYR A 25 13.93 9.45 0.03
CA TYR A 25 12.62 8.85 0.21
C TYR A 25 12.55 8.02 1.49
N LEU A 26 11.40 8.03 2.14
CA LEU A 26 10.99 7.02 3.11
C LEU A 26 10.16 5.99 2.34
N ILE A 27 10.55 4.72 2.37
CA ILE A 27 9.86 3.66 1.62
C ILE A 27 9.36 2.63 2.62
N GLU A 28 8.03 2.44 2.66
CA GLU A 28 7.35 1.52 3.57
C GLU A 28 6.39 0.59 2.81
N SER A 29 6.00 -0.52 3.45
CA SER A 29 5.11 -1.54 2.86
C SER A 29 3.76 -1.57 3.56
N SER A 30 2.66 -1.70 2.81
CA SER A 30 1.32 -1.96 3.36
C SER A 30 1.16 -3.41 3.84
N VAL A 31 2.04 -4.31 3.41
CA VAL A 31 2.00 -5.76 3.75
C VAL A 31 0.70 -6.41 3.22
N GLY A 32 0.28 -6.00 2.03
CA GLY A 32 -0.94 -6.46 1.38
C GLY A 32 -2.09 -5.45 1.44
N HIS A 33 -3.32 -5.97 1.38
CA HIS A 33 -4.54 -5.15 1.40
C HIS A 33 -4.77 -4.53 2.78
N ILE A 34 -5.13 -3.26 2.78
CA ILE A 34 -5.51 -2.50 4.00
C ILE A 34 -7.04 -2.48 4.16
N ILE A 35 -7.77 -2.53 3.05
CA ILE A 35 -9.22 -2.46 2.99
C ILE A 35 -9.70 -3.63 2.15
N ASP A 36 -10.72 -4.31 2.65
CA ASP A 36 -11.40 -5.38 1.94
C ASP A 36 -12.91 -5.28 2.20
N LEU A 37 -13.69 -5.88 1.32
CA LEU A 37 -15.11 -6.04 1.53
C LEU A 37 -15.37 -7.05 2.67
N PRO A 38 -16.57 -7.05 3.26
CA PRO A 38 -16.96 -8.05 4.24
C PRO A 38 -16.78 -9.47 3.70
N GLN A 39 -15.92 -10.28 4.33
CA GLN A 39 -15.58 -11.62 3.82
C GLN A 39 -16.76 -12.60 3.75
N LYS A 40 -17.78 -12.41 4.58
CA LYS A 40 -18.92 -13.35 4.74
C LYS A 40 -20.28 -12.72 4.48
N LYS A 41 -20.34 -11.42 4.21
CA LYS A 41 -21.60 -10.70 3.97
C LYS A 41 -21.56 -10.14 2.56
N PHE A 42 -22.73 -10.07 1.93
CA PHE A 42 -22.85 -9.38 0.65
C PHE A 42 -22.52 -7.90 0.88
N GLY A 43 -21.35 -7.47 0.39
CA GLY A 43 -20.75 -6.17 0.69
C GLY A 43 -21.18 -5.04 -0.23
N ILE A 44 -22.21 -5.28 -1.05
CA ILE A 44 -22.70 -4.34 -2.07
C ILE A 44 -24.14 -4.00 -1.70
N ASP A 45 -24.44 -2.71 -1.66
CA ASP A 45 -25.78 -2.17 -1.41
C ASP A 45 -26.35 -1.66 -2.73
N PHE A 46 -27.37 -2.33 -3.27
CA PHE A 46 -27.99 -1.98 -4.55
C PHE A 46 -29.11 -0.94 -4.44
N GLU A 47 -29.52 -0.58 -3.21
CA GLU A 47 -30.63 0.37 -2.99
C GLU A 47 -30.15 1.83 -2.85
N LYS A 48 -28.83 2.07 -2.93
CA LYS A 48 -28.21 3.38 -2.69
C LYS A 48 -27.65 4.10 -3.93
N ASP A 49 -28.01 3.65 -5.14
CA ASP A 49 -27.70 4.32 -6.41
C ASP A 49 -28.95 4.93 -7.06
#